data_AF-A0A1Q5XFE2-F1
#
_entry.id   AF-A0A1Q5XFE2-F1
#
_cell.length_a   1.000
_cell.length_b   1.000
_cell.length_c   1.000
_cell.angle_alpha   90.00
_cell.angle_beta   90.00
_cell.angle_gamma   90.00
#
_symmetry.space_group_name_H-M   'P 1'
#
loop_
_entity.id
_entity.type
_entity.pdbx_description
1 polymer ?
#
loop_
_entity_poly.entity_id
_entity_poly.type
_entity_poly.pdbx_seq_one_letter_code
_entity_poly.pdbx_strand_id
1 'polypeptide(L)'
;MKGLYYHPDRIIDSSTMFLDYGRYSAITLFLELIESMAPEVLEDLKDIYDIYAEAEEWFITYHKGSQLWPSEWGVVKESNENFCFEYTQLKEKITSWVYKFNLVGDSDFYCTLGLCSLSFYYDDCKETERKKRLDEYNEIAKRYNVSLETLRRSGRYNRTWPYEEKLTLVNCIFQDEETDNIELSKSINDDNHLSFFERTFPVAFTPSNIFLKNDEGIYPYETMQTHYELINKIQQFKDDEDLLAYSGMAWDPRLKTWKDFESELDKMFKQYKDLYRERTEKFLIERGYLKEPEKRNLDHFKWLVHYLIQRWTLREIADFYSQNVGEEVHEDTVSHGIKSAARLVLIDLRKRKSIENN
;
A
#
# COMPACT_ATOMS: atom_id res chain seq x y z
N MET A 1 -9.16 -7.45 3.09
CA MET A 1 -8.73 -6.03 3.06
C MET A 1 -9.61 -5.22 4.00
N LYS A 2 -8.98 -4.31 4.74
CA LYS A 2 -9.63 -3.50 5.78
C LYS A 2 -10.42 -2.38 5.10
N GLY A 3 -11.63 -2.07 5.58
CA GLY A 3 -12.47 -0.99 5.05
C GLY A 3 -11.92 0.37 5.46
N LEU A 4 -10.83 0.78 4.84
CA LEU A 4 -10.13 2.05 5.09
C LEU A 4 -10.78 3.19 4.30
N TYR A 5 -10.36 4.42 4.57
CA TYR A 5 -10.84 5.60 3.87
C TYR A 5 -9.92 5.94 2.69
N TYR A 6 -10.51 6.42 1.60
CA TYR A 6 -9.80 6.90 0.41
C TYR A 6 -10.54 8.08 -0.20
N HIS A 7 -9.84 8.93 -0.96
CA HIS A 7 -10.45 10.04 -1.69
C HIS A 7 -10.61 9.67 -3.18
N PRO A 8 -11.84 9.66 -3.74
CA PRO A 8 -12.08 9.17 -5.10
C PRO A 8 -11.43 10.05 -6.20
N ASP A 9 -11.30 11.35 -5.96
CA ASP A 9 -10.71 12.28 -6.95
C ASP A 9 -9.19 12.41 -6.84
N ARG A 10 -8.55 11.71 -5.89
CA ARG A 10 -7.09 11.72 -5.69
C ARG A 10 -6.52 10.38 -6.11
N ILE A 11 -6.80 9.99 -7.35
CA ILE A 11 -6.26 8.77 -7.95
C ILE A 11 -5.18 9.20 -8.95
N ILE A 12 -3.99 8.63 -8.80
CA ILE A 12 -2.92 8.78 -9.79
C ILE A 12 -3.15 7.73 -10.87
N ASP A 13 -3.94 8.10 -11.88
CA ASP A 13 -4.24 7.19 -13.00
C ASP A 13 -2.95 6.78 -13.74
N SER A 14 -2.91 5.52 -14.17
CA SER A 14 -1.87 4.90 -15.03
C SER A 14 -0.46 4.70 -14.47
N SER A 15 -0.21 5.04 -13.19
CA SER A 15 1.07 4.76 -12.53
C SER A 15 1.04 3.46 -11.72
N THR A 16 2.21 2.98 -11.30
CA THR A 16 2.32 1.90 -10.30
C THR A 16 2.29 2.42 -8.85
N MET A 17 1.99 3.70 -8.65
CA MET A 17 1.90 4.38 -7.37
C MET A 17 0.43 4.59 -6.97
N PHE A 18 0.10 4.24 -5.73
CA PHE A 18 -1.27 4.26 -5.22
C PHE A 18 -1.38 5.12 -3.96
N LEU A 19 -2.34 6.04 -3.96
CA LEU A 19 -2.76 6.78 -2.77
C LEU A 19 -3.76 5.97 -1.92
N ASP A 20 -4.53 5.08 -2.57
CA ASP A 20 -5.50 4.19 -1.95
C ASP A 20 -4.82 2.90 -1.44
N TYR A 21 -4.67 2.79 -0.12
CA TYR A 21 -4.07 1.61 0.53
C TYR A 21 -4.83 0.31 0.23
N GLY A 22 -6.16 0.37 0.13
CA GLY A 22 -6.97 -0.82 -0.11
C GLY A 22 -6.69 -1.39 -1.49
N ARG A 23 -6.61 -0.52 -2.50
CA ARG A 23 -6.21 -0.89 -3.86
C ARG A 23 -4.76 -1.33 -3.95
N TYR A 24 -3.83 -0.60 -3.32
CA TYR A 24 -2.43 -1.00 -3.19
C TYR A 24 -2.33 -2.44 -2.67
N SER A 25 -2.95 -2.70 -1.52
CA SER A 25 -2.95 -4.02 -0.88
C SER A 25 -3.58 -5.10 -1.76
N ALA A 26 -4.62 -4.77 -2.53
CA ALA A 26 -5.29 -5.69 -3.43
C ALA A 26 -4.42 -6.10 -4.61
N ILE A 27 -3.78 -5.13 -5.24
CA ILE A 27 -2.88 -5.36 -6.36
C ILE A 27 -1.65 -6.14 -5.87
N THR A 28 -1.02 -5.71 -4.78
CA THR A 28 0.12 -6.43 -4.18
C THR A 28 -0.22 -7.89 -3.92
N LEU A 29 -1.33 -8.18 -3.23
CA LEU A 29 -1.74 -9.56 -2.97
C LEU A 29 -1.97 -10.36 -4.26
N PHE A 30 -2.62 -9.75 -5.25
CA PHE A 30 -2.87 -10.42 -6.53
C PHE A 30 -1.57 -10.74 -7.27
N LEU A 31 -0.62 -9.81 -7.30
CA LEU A 31 0.69 -10.03 -7.91
C LEU A 31 1.48 -11.10 -7.16
N GLU A 32 1.52 -11.09 -5.82
CA GLU A 32 2.14 -12.15 -5.02
C GLU A 32 1.54 -13.54 -5.33
N LEU A 33 0.22 -13.60 -5.57
CA LEU A 33 -0.45 -14.83 -5.98
C LEU A 33 -0.09 -15.25 -7.40
N ILE A 34 0.05 -14.31 -8.35
CA ILE A 34 0.58 -14.62 -9.69
C ILE A 34 1.98 -15.21 -9.56
N GLU A 35 2.89 -14.55 -8.86
CA GLU A 35 4.29 -14.99 -8.76
C GLU A 35 4.43 -16.38 -8.11
N SER A 36 3.53 -16.72 -7.18
CA SER A 36 3.57 -18.00 -6.48
C SER A 36 2.79 -19.13 -7.16
N MET A 37 1.68 -18.82 -7.84
CA MET A 37 0.80 -19.82 -8.45
C MET A 37 1.01 -20.00 -9.96
N ALA A 38 1.60 -19.01 -10.62
CA ALA A 38 1.80 -18.99 -12.07
C ALA A 38 3.17 -18.37 -12.42
N PRO A 39 4.29 -19.01 -12.03
CA PRO A 39 5.64 -18.51 -12.28
C PRO A 39 5.94 -18.30 -13.78
N GLU A 40 5.23 -19.00 -14.68
CA GLU A 40 5.35 -18.83 -16.13
C GLU A 40 5.09 -17.38 -16.58
N VAL A 41 4.33 -16.59 -15.81
CA VAL A 41 4.10 -15.17 -16.09
C VAL A 41 5.40 -14.37 -16.01
N LEU A 42 6.26 -14.69 -15.04
CA LEU A 42 7.55 -14.02 -14.86
C LEU A 42 8.60 -14.58 -15.82
N GLU A 43 8.56 -15.89 -16.09
CA GLU A 43 9.47 -16.54 -17.05
C GLU A 43 9.30 -15.92 -18.44
N ASP A 44 8.07 -15.81 -18.92
CA ASP A 44 7.78 -15.14 -20.20
C ASP A 44 8.16 -13.66 -20.22
N LEU A 45 8.00 -12.96 -19.09
CA LEU A 45 8.42 -11.56 -19.00
C LEU A 45 9.95 -11.45 -19.08
N LYS A 46 10.65 -12.37 -18.42
CA LYS A 46 12.11 -12.46 -18.46
C LYS A 46 12.65 -12.73 -19.87
N ASP A 47 11.92 -13.44 -20.72
CA ASP A 47 12.28 -13.62 -22.15
C ASP A 47 12.27 -12.30 -22.96
N ILE A 48 11.68 -11.23 -22.42
CA ILE A 48 11.67 -9.88 -23.02
C ILE A 48 12.90 -9.06 -22.58
N TYR A 49 13.70 -9.56 -21.63
CA TYR A 49 14.81 -8.85 -21.02
C TYR A 49 15.84 -8.28 -22.00
N ASP A 50 16.34 -9.11 -22.93
CA ASP A 50 17.38 -8.67 -23.87
C ASP A 50 16.87 -7.53 -24.77
N ILE A 51 15.59 -7.59 -25.15
CA ILE A 51 14.93 -6.54 -25.94
C ILE A 51 14.83 -5.24 -25.14
N TYR A 52 14.51 -5.32 -23.85
CA TYR A 52 14.53 -4.16 -22.96
C TYR A 52 15.94 -3.57 -22.81
N ALA A 53 16.95 -4.42 -22.61
CA ALA A 53 18.34 -3.99 -22.46
C ALA A 53 18.85 -3.24 -23.70
N GLU A 54 18.57 -3.75 -24.90
CA GLU A 54 18.90 -3.07 -26.16
C GLU A 54 18.20 -1.70 -26.28
N ALA A 55 16.92 -1.62 -25.92
CA ALA A 55 16.14 -0.39 -25.96
C ALA A 55 16.65 0.66 -24.94
N GLU A 56 17.03 0.23 -23.75
CA GLU A 56 17.62 1.07 -22.69
C GLU A 56 18.99 1.63 -23.13
N GLU A 57 19.88 0.78 -23.64
CA GLU A 57 21.21 1.18 -24.10
C GLU A 57 21.14 2.19 -25.24
N TRP A 58 20.22 1.97 -26.19
CA TRP A 58 19.94 2.92 -27.26
C TRP A 58 19.44 4.26 -26.68
N PHE A 59 18.49 4.23 -25.75
CA PHE A 59 17.94 5.46 -25.16
C PHE A 59 19.01 6.28 -24.46
N ILE A 60 19.85 5.65 -23.62
CA ILE A 60 20.97 6.31 -22.93
C ILE A 60 21.94 6.96 -23.93
N THR A 61 22.18 6.29 -25.06
CA THR A 61 23.11 6.76 -26.10
C THR A 61 22.58 7.97 -26.86
N TYR A 62 21.30 7.93 -27.28
CA TYR A 62 20.74 8.90 -28.22
C TYR A 62 19.84 9.96 -27.58
N HIS A 63 19.34 9.74 -26.36
CA HIS A 63 18.46 10.66 -25.63
C HIS A 63 19.13 11.25 -24.38
N LYS A 64 20.45 11.40 -24.42
CA LYS A 64 21.22 11.96 -23.30
C LYS A 64 20.76 13.38 -22.96
N GLY A 65 20.25 13.57 -21.74
CA GLY A 65 19.73 14.85 -21.25
C GLY A 65 18.22 15.04 -21.44
N SER A 66 17.51 14.03 -21.95
CA SER A 66 16.04 13.98 -21.90
C SER A 66 15.54 13.92 -20.47
N GLN A 67 14.33 14.45 -20.22
CA GLN A 67 13.59 14.26 -18.97
C GLN A 67 12.75 12.98 -18.97
N LEU A 68 12.61 12.33 -20.13
CA LEU A 68 11.89 11.07 -20.29
C LEU A 68 12.71 9.92 -19.74
N TRP A 69 12.02 8.89 -19.25
CA TRP A 69 12.66 7.66 -18.80
C TRP A 69 12.38 6.51 -19.77
N PRO A 70 13.38 5.66 -20.04
CA PRO A 70 13.22 4.50 -20.94
C PRO A 70 12.19 3.49 -20.44
N SER A 71 11.92 3.45 -19.13
CA SER A 71 10.90 2.61 -18.51
C SER A 71 9.50 3.25 -18.45
N GLU A 72 9.30 4.43 -19.05
CA GLU A 72 7.96 5.03 -19.16
C GLU A 72 7.17 4.40 -20.31
N TRP A 73 6.08 3.72 -19.96
CA TRP A 73 5.21 3.09 -20.97
C TRP A 73 4.68 4.09 -22.01
N GLY A 74 4.49 5.36 -21.65
CA GLY A 74 4.09 6.40 -22.62
C GLY A 74 5.05 6.50 -23.81
N VAL A 75 6.36 6.50 -23.55
CA VAL A 75 7.40 6.53 -24.59
C VAL A 75 7.35 5.27 -25.45
N VAL A 76 7.26 4.11 -24.80
CA VAL A 76 7.19 2.81 -25.47
C VAL A 76 5.93 2.70 -26.32
N LYS A 77 4.80 3.16 -25.81
CA LYS A 77 3.49 3.13 -26.49
C LYS A 77 3.45 4.01 -27.72
N GLU A 78 4.09 5.18 -27.68
CA GLU A 78 4.15 6.12 -28.80
C GLU A 78 5.19 5.73 -29.86
N SER A 79 6.07 4.77 -29.55
CA SER A 79 7.07 4.26 -30.49
C SER A 79 6.48 3.77 -31.81
N ASN A 80 7.18 4.09 -32.89
CA ASN A 80 6.87 3.74 -34.27
C ASN A 80 8.13 3.83 -35.15
N GLU A 81 7.98 3.56 -36.45
CA GLU A 81 9.08 3.58 -37.44
C GLU A 81 9.87 4.91 -37.49
N ASN A 82 9.26 6.02 -37.09
CA ASN A 82 9.87 7.35 -37.12
C ASN A 82 10.23 7.89 -35.72
N PHE A 83 9.88 7.18 -34.64
CA PHE A 83 10.08 7.63 -33.26
C PHE A 83 10.40 6.44 -32.35
N CYS A 84 11.62 6.40 -31.78
CA CYS A 84 12.08 5.31 -30.91
C CYS A 84 11.86 3.93 -31.52
N PHE A 85 12.34 3.68 -32.74
CA PHE A 85 12.06 2.44 -33.48
C PHE A 85 12.43 1.17 -32.70
N GLU A 86 13.54 1.23 -31.95
CA GLU A 86 14.06 0.18 -31.08
C GLU A 86 13.05 -0.24 -30.00
N TYR A 87 12.09 0.63 -29.66
CA TYR A 87 11.01 0.35 -28.72
C TYR A 87 9.81 -0.34 -29.35
N THR A 88 9.71 -0.41 -30.69
CA THR A 88 8.57 -1.02 -31.37
C THR A 88 8.45 -2.51 -31.03
N GLN A 89 9.58 -3.22 -31.04
CA GLN A 89 9.62 -4.63 -30.64
C GLN A 89 9.29 -4.81 -29.16
N LEU A 90 9.81 -3.93 -28.29
CA LEU A 90 9.51 -3.95 -26.86
C LEU A 90 8.01 -3.74 -26.60
N LYS A 91 7.41 -2.74 -27.26
CA LYS A 91 5.97 -2.45 -27.22
C LYS A 91 5.14 -3.67 -27.61
N GLU A 92 5.46 -4.32 -28.73
CA GLU A 92 4.76 -5.51 -29.19
C GLU A 92 4.85 -6.67 -28.20
N LYS A 93 6.05 -6.91 -27.65
CA LYS A 93 6.30 -8.01 -26.71
C LYS A 93 5.60 -7.82 -25.37
N ILE A 94 5.68 -6.63 -24.77
CA ILE A 94 4.97 -6.31 -23.52
C ILE A 94 3.46 -6.41 -23.72
N THR A 95 2.95 -5.85 -24.81
CA THR A 95 1.53 -5.93 -25.15
C THR A 95 1.09 -7.40 -25.30
N SER A 96 1.87 -8.21 -26.02
CA SER A 96 1.60 -9.64 -26.21
C SER A 96 1.62 -10.41 -24.89
N TRP A 97 2.56 -10.10 -23.99
CA TRP A 97 2.63 -10.69 -22.64
C TRP A 97 1.37 -10.38 -21.82
N VAL A 98 0.94 -9.11 -21.80
CA VAL A 98 -0.31 -8.70 -21.12
C VAL A 98 -1.52 -9.47 -21.66
N TYR A 99 -1.64 -9.60 -22.98
CA TYR A 99 -2.73 -10.33 -23.62
C TYR A 99 -2.68 -11.84 -23.37
N LYS A 100 -1.49 -12.46 -23.44
CA LYS A 100 -1.30 -13.91 -23.20
C LYS A 100 -1.88 -14.33 -21.85
N PHE A 101 -1.72 -13.47 -20.85
CA PHE A 101 -2.13 -13.70 -19.46
C PHE A 101 -3.42 -12.99 -19.06
N ASN A 102 -4.17 -12.43 -20.01
CA ASN A 102 -5.44 -11.75 -19.73
C ASN A 102 -5.34 -10.63 -18.68
N LEU A 103 -4.20 -9.97 -18.58
CA LEU A 103 -3.95 -8.85 -17.65
C LEU A 103 -4.42 -7.52 -18.24
N VAL A 104 -5.56 -7.52 -18.92
CA VAL A 104 -6.06 -6.38 -19.69
C VAL A 104 -7.00 -5.53 -18.82
N GLY A 105 -6.72 -4.23 -18.74
CA GLY A 105 -7.51 -3.25 -18.00
C GLY A 105 -8.10 -2.15 -18.88
N ASP A 106 -8.66 -1.12 -18.24
CA ASP A 106 -9.06 0.14 -18.89
C ASP A 106 -7.90 1.10 -19.07
N SER A 107 -6.85 0.93 -18.28
CA SER A 107 -5.58 1.63 -18.40
C SER A 107 -4.48 0.69 -18.90
N ASP A 108 -3.34 1.25 -19.29
CA ASP A 108 -2.14 0.49 -19.62
C ASP A 108 -1.36 0.00 -18.38
N PHE A 109 -2.02 -0.08 -17.21
CA PHE A 109 -1.38 -0.36 -15.92
C PHE A 109 -0.47 -1.58 -15.96
N TYR A 110 -0.92 -2.70 -16.51
CA TYR A 110 -0.12 -3.92 -16.56
C TYR A 110 1.04 -3.84 -17.57
N CYS A 111 0.93 -3.05 -18.63
CA CYS A 111 2.07 -2.77 -19.52
C CYS A 111 3.14 -1.94 -18.78
N THR A 112 2.71 -0.87 -18.09
CA THR A 112 3.59 -0.06 -17.24
C THR A 112 4.26 -0.92 -16.17
N LEU A 113 3.49 -1.81 -15.53
CA LEU A 113 3.99 -2.72 -14.50
C LEU A 113 5.07 -3.66 -15.06
N GLY A 114 4.79 -4.37 -16.15
CA GLY A 114 5.74 -5.29 -16.76
C GLY A 114 7.04 -4.59 -17.18
N LEU A 115 6.93 -3.39 -17.77
CA LEU A 115 8.08 -2.58 -18.15
C LEU A 115 8.89 -2.11 -16.93
N CYS A 116 8.23 -1.64 -15.88
CA CYS A 116 8.88 -1.24 -14.64
C CYS A 116 9.61 -2.43 -13.99
N SER A 117 9.02 -3.62 -14.02
CA SER A 117 9.66 -4.85 -13.50
C SER A 117 10.89 -5.25 -14.28
N LEU A 118 10.87 -5.11 -15.61
CA LEU A 118 12.06 -5.30 -16.44
C LEU A 118 13.15 -4.28 -16.15
N SER A 119 12.78 -3.02 -15.94
CA SER A 119 13.71 -1.94 -15.59
C SER A 119 14.45 -2.23 -14.28
N PHE A 120 13.71 -2.56 -13.21
CA PHE A 120 14.33 -2.93 -11.93
C PHE A 120 15.16 -4.20 -12.04
N TYR A 121 14.69 -5.19 -12.80
CA TYR A 121 15.45 -6.41 -13.04
C TYR A 121 16.76 -6.14 -13.82
N TYR A 122 16.73 -5.24 -14.80
CA TYR A 122 17.92 -4.81 -15.56
C TYR A 122 18.93 -4.10 -14.68
N ASP A 123 18.49 -3.16 -13.83
CA ASP A 123 19.38 -2.56 -12.85
C ASP A 123 19.92 -3.59 -11.86
N ASP A 124 19.13 -4.58 -11.46
CA ASP A 124 19.57 -5.66 -10.58
C ASP A 124 20.65 -6.55 -11.21
N CYS A 125 20.59 -6.80 -12.52
CA CYS A 125 21.59 -7.54 -13.27
C CYS A 125 22.91 -6.76 -13.49
N LYS A 126 22.95 -5.44 -13.25
CA LYS A 126 24.19 -4.65 -13.40
C LYS A 126 25.17 -4.97 -12.27
N GLU A 127 26.40 -5.35 -12.67
CA GLU A 127 27.49 -5.65 -11.72
C GLU A 127 27.83 -4.45 -10.81
N THR A 128 27.64 -3.21 -11.29
CA THR A 128 27.84 -1.99 -10.48
C THR A 128 26.85 -1.89 -9.33
N GLU A 129 25.56 -2.12 -9.59
CA GLU A 129 24.52 -2.08 -8.55
C GLU A 129 24.68 -3.26 -7.59
N ARG A 130 25.06 -4.44 -8.10
CA ARG A 130 25.42 -5.59 -7.27
C ARG A 130 26.52 -5.26 -6.26
N LYS A 131 27.59 -4.60 -6.69
CA LYS A 131 28.69 -4.17 -5.79
C LYS A 131 28.22 -3.16 -4.76
N LYS A 132 27.46 -2.15 -5.18
CA LYS A 132 26.91 -1.11 -4.29
C LYS A 132 26.06 -1.72 -3.16
N ARG A 133 25.17 -2.66 -3.49
CA ARG A 133 24.36 -3.37 -2.48
C ARG A 133 25.21 -4.18 -1.50
N LEU A 134 26.25 -4.86 -2.01
CA LEU A 134 27.18 -5.61 -1.15
C LEU A 134 27.89 -4.66 -0.18
N ASP A 135 28.31 -3.49 -0.64
CA ASP A 135 28.93 -2.45 0.19
C ASP A 135 27.95 -1.91 1.26
N GLU A 136 26.69 -1.66 0.90
CA GLU A 136 25.65 -1.25 1.85
C GLU A 136 25.44 -2.29 2.96
N TYR A 137 25.35 -3.59 2.61
CA TYR A 137 25.22 -4.65 3.61
C TYR A 137 26.47 -4.82 4.46
N ASN A 138 27.66 -4.62 3.90
CA ASN A 138 28.89 -4.56 4.67
C ASN A 138 28.83 -3.44 5.72
N GLU A 139 28.35 -2.25 5.36
CA GLU A 139 28.19 -1.13 6.29
C GLU A 139 27.12 -1.40 7.36
N ILE A 140 26.01 -2.04 6.99
CA ILE A 140 24.98 -2.46 7.95
C ILE A 140 25.55 -3.51 8.92
N ALA A 141 26.23 -4.53 8.41
CA ALA A 141 26.84 -5.60 9.22
C ALA A 141 27.86 -5.01 10.22
N LYS A 142 28.70 -4.06 9.77
CA LYS A 142 29.61 -3.30 10.64
C LYS A 142 28.84 -2.51 11.70
N ARG A 143 27.79 -1.76 11.31
CA ARG A 143 26.98 -0.95 12.22
C ARG A 143 26.35 -1.78 13.34
N TYR A 144 25.89 -2.98 13.03
CA TYR A 144 25.28 -3.89 14.02
C TYR A 144 26.30 -4.82 14.69
N ASN A 145 27.60 -4.72 14.37
CA ASN A 145 28.67 -5.58 14.86
C ASN A 145 28.35 -7.08 14.70
N VAL A 146 27.82 -7.44 13.54
CA VAL A 146 27.52 -8.83 13.16
C VAL A 146 28.26 -9.20 11.89
N SER A 147 28.52 -10.49 11.69
CA SER A 147 29.05 -10.94 10.40
C SER A 147 28.00 -10.78 9.30
N LEU A 148 28.42 -10.62 8.04
CA LEU A 148 27.52 -10.67 6.88
C LEU A 148 26.64 -11.92 6.89
N GLU A 149 27.21 -13.07 7.26
CA GLU A 149 26.48 -14.35 7.34
C GLU A 149 25.42 -14.35 8.46
N THR A 150 25.68 -13.65 9.56
CA THR A 150 24.70 -13.44 10.64
C THR A 150 23.58 -12.51 10.18
N LEU A 151 23.93 -11.40 9.51
CA LEU A 151 22.97 -10.47 8.93
C LEU A 151 22.05 -11.19 7.95
N ARG A 152 22.64 -11.95 7.03
CA ARG A 152 21.96 -12.84 6.07
C ARG A 152 20.95 -13.76 6.74
N ARG A 153 21.31 -14.42 7.85
CA ARG A 153 20.43 -15.40 8.51
C ARG A 153 19.29 -14.75 9.28
N SER A 154 19.32 -13.43 9.48
CA SER A 154 18.21 -12.73 10.13
C SER A 154 16.95 -12.80 9.27
N GLY A 155 15.78 -12.82 9.91
CA GLY A 155 14.49 -12.89 9.20
C GLY A 155 14.26 -11.72 8.23
N ARG A 156 14.98 -10.60 8.40
CA ARG A 156 14.92 -9.43 7.52
C ARG A 156 15.62 -9.64 6.19
N TYR A 157 16.71 -10.41 6.17
CA TYR A 157 17.60 -10.55 5.01
C TYR A 157 17.71 -11.98 4.48
N ASN A 158 17.14 -12.99 5.16
CA ASN A 158 17.23 -14.38 4.71
C ASN A 158 16.43 -14.69 3.44
N ARG A 159 15.43 -13.86 3.13
CA ARG A 159 14.55 -14.01 1.95
C ARG A 159 15.07 -13.26 0.74
N THR A 160 16.00 -12.35 0.95
CA THR A 160 16.66 -11.54 -0.09
C THR A 160 18.07 -12.05 -0.36
N TRP A 161 18.36 -13.30 0.05
CA TRP A 161 19.65 -13.95 -0.04
C TRP A 161 19.46 -15.41 -0.49
N PRO A 162 20.19 -15.93 -1.50
CA PRO A 162 21.31 -15.33 -2.21
C PRO A 162 20.84 -14.29 -3.24
N TYR A 163 21.82 -13.53 -3.75
CA TYR A 163 21.72 -12.55 -4.83
C TYR A 163 21.19 -13.15 -6.13
N GLU A 164 19.97 -13.67 -6.11
CA GLU A 164 19.24 -14.06 -7.30
C GLU A 164 18.63 -12.78 -7.83
N GLU A 165 19.18 -12.32 -8.95
CA GLU A 165 18.47 -11.44 -9.86
C GLU A 165 17.07 -12.02 -10.00
N LYS A 166 16.10 -11.37 -9.36
CA LYS A 166 14.74 -11.87 -9.30
C LYS A 166 13.84 -10.80 -9.90
N LEU A 167 13.35 -11.11 -11.09
CA LEU A 167 12.25 -10.37 -11.67
C LEU A 167 11.01 -10.56 -10.78
N THR A 168 10.38 -9.45 -10.40
CA THR A 168 9.17 -9.44 -9.57
C THR A 168 8.30 -8.26 -9.97
N LEU A 169 7.00 -8.50 -10.00
CA LEU A 169 5.98 -7.50 -10.26
C LEU A 169 5.68 -6.68 -9.00
N VAL A 170 5.81 -7.29 -7.83
CA VAL A 170 5.41 -6.68 -6.55
C VAL A 170 6.27 -5.47 -6.19
N ASN A 171 7.58 -5.52 -6.44
CA ASN A 171 8.49 -4.42 -6.09
C ASN A 171 8.25 -3.15 -6.89
N CYS A 172 7.44 -3.21 -7.95
CA CYS A 172 7.10 -2.06 -8.77
C CYS A 172 5.87 -1.31 -8.28
N ILE A 173 5.15 -1.84 -7.28
CA ILE A 173 3.96 -1.21 -6.71
C ILE A 173 4.36 -0.38 -5.49
N PHE A 174 4.01 0.91 -5.53
CA PHE A 174 4.32 1.85 -4.46
C PHE A 174 3.05 2.40 -3.82
N GLN A 175 3.13 2.67 -2.52
CA GLN A 175 2.13 3.42 -1.80
C GLN A 175 2.67 4.82 -1.51
N ASP A 176 1.92 5.85 -1.86
CA ASP A 176 2.26 7.24 -1.56
C ASP A 176 1.27 7.78 -0.50
N GLU A 177 1.72 7.82 0.75
CA GLU A 177 0.96 8.43 1.84
C GLU A 177 1.25 9.94 1.98
N GLU A 178 2.37 10.41 1.42
CA GLU A 178 2.86 11.77 1.63
C GLU A 178 2.00 12.78 0.90
N THR A 179 1.66 12.50 -0.37
CA THR A 179 0.79 13.36 -1.16
C THR A 179 -0.57 13.59 -0.47
N ASP A 180 -1.15 12.54 0.11
CA ASP A 180 -2.44 12.65 0.76
C ASP A 180 -2.35 13.41 2.10
N ASN A 181 -1.27 13.22 2.84
CA ASN A 181 -0.98 14.00 4.04
C ASN A 181 -0.76 15.50 3.72
N ILE A 182 -0.09 15.83 2.62
CA ILE A 182 0.10 17.22 2.16
C ILE A 182 -1.26 17.89 1.93
N GLU A 183 -2.16 17.21 1.22
CA GLU A 183 -3.50 17.75 0.94
C GLU A 183 -4.37 17.87 2.19
N LEU A 184 -4.27 16.93 3.13
CA LEU A 184 -4.93 17.03 4.43
C LEU A 184 -4.38 18.22 5.25
N SER A 185 -3.07 18.43 5.28
CA SER A 185 -2.44 19.56 5.96
C SER A 185 -2.87 20.91 5.37
N LYS A 186 -2.91 21.05 4.04
CA LYS A 186 -3.42 22.25 3.37
C LYS A 186 -4.86 22.58 3.79
N SER A 187 -5.71 21.56 3.96
CA SER A 187 -7.12 21.74 4.34
C SER A 187 -7.34 22.36 5.73
N ILE A 188 -6.30 22.43 6.55
CA ILE A 188 -6.30 23.08 7.87
C ILE A 188 -5.30 24.23 7.97
N ASN A 189 -4.76 24.69 6.83
CA ASN A 189 -3.70 25.72 6.74
C ASN A 189 -2.46 25.38 7.57
N ASP A 190 -1.98 24.15 7.44
CA ASP A 190 -0.80 23.66 8.14
C ASP A 190 0.30 23.29 7.16
N ASP A 191 1.50 23.78 7.40
CA ASP A 191 2.65 23.55 6.53
C ASP A 191 3.42 22.27 6.88
N ASN A 192 3.09 21.59 7.98
CA ASN A 192 3.71 20.32 8.34
C ASN A 192 2.81 19.14 7.94
N HIS A 193 3.28 18.33 6.99
CA HIS A 193 2.56 17.17 6.46
C HIS A 193 3.07 15.83 6.98
N LEU A 194 4.18 15.81 7.72
CA LEU A 194 4.69 14.56 8.27
C LEU A 194 3.79 14.08 9.40
N SER A 195 3.32 12.83 9.28
CA SER A 195 2.52 12.15 10.30
C SER A 195 1.28 12.98 10.69
N PHE A 196 0.49 13.36 9.68
CA PHE A 196 -0.67 14.25 9.82
C PHE A 196 -1.63 13.82 10.93
N PHE A 197 -2.01 12.53 10.96
CA PHE A 197 -2.96 12.02 11.95
C PHE A 197 -2.36 11.95 13.35
N GLU A 198 -1.09 11.55 13.49
CA GLU A 198 -0.39 11.53 14.77
C GLU A 198 -0.34 12.93 15.41
N ARG A 199 -0.28 13.98 14.58
CA ARG A 199 -0.16 15.36 15.02
C ARG A 199 -1.50 16.06 15.21
N THR A 200 -2.42 15.91 14.26
CA THR A 200 -3.72 16.59 14.24
C THR A 200 -4.75 15.86 15.09
N PHE A 201 -4.66 14.53 15.16
CA PHE A 201 -5.58 13.66 15.90
C PHE A 201 -4.81 12.71 16.84
N PRO A 202 -3.97 13.23 17.76
CA PRO A 202 -3.25 12.37 18.69
C PRO A 202 -4.24 11.64 19.61
N VAL A 203 -3.95 10.37 19.89
CA VAL A 203 -4.65 9.62 20.92
C VAL A 203 -4.13 10.10 22.28
N ALA A 204 -4.96 10.84 23.01
CA ALA A 204 -4.67 11.38 24.33
C ALA A 204 -5.88 11.19 25.23
N PHE A 205 -5.83 10.20 26.12
CA PHE A 205 -6.88 9.94 27.10
C PHE A 205 -6.46 10.46 28.47
N THR A 206 -6.99 11.62 28.88
CA THR A 206 -6.80 12.21 30.19
C THR A 206 -8.15 12.50 30.83
N PRO A 207 -8.72 11.57 31.63
CA PRO A 207 -10.02 11.77 32.25
C PRO A 207 -9.95 12.93 33.25
N SER A 208 -10.38 14.12 32.83
CA SER A 208 -10.45 15.31 33.68
C SER A 208 -11.90 15.71 33.93
N ASN A 209 -12.14 16.30 35.09
CA ASN A 209 -13.39 16.97 35.40
C ASN A 209 -13.30 18.44 34.97
N ILE A 210 -13.05 18.74 33.69
CA ILE A 210 -13.30 20.10 33.22
C ILE A 210 -14.82 20.25 33.04
N PHE A 211 -15.40 21.08 33.89
CA PHE A 211 -16.82 21.46 33.82
C PHE A 211 -17.05 22.27 32.53
N LEU A 212 -17.41 21.62 31.44
CA LEU A 212 -18.17 22.29 30.39
C LEU A 212 -19.58 22.49 30.95
N LYS A 213 -19.87 23.73 31.37
CA LYS A 213 -21.23 24.17 31.72
C LYS A 213 -22.16 23.85 30.54
N ASN A 214 -22.91 22.75 30.63
CA ASN A 214 -24.37 22.69 30.46
C ASN A 214 -24.94 21.33 30.06
N ASP A 215 -24.18 20.25 29.95
CA ASP A 215 -24.75 18.92 29.71
C ASP A 215 -24.30 17.94 30.80
N GLU A 216 -25.25 17.48 31.62
CA GLU A 216 -25.02 16.37 32.54
C GLU A 216 -24.55 15.14 31.75
N GLY A 217 -23.29 14.73 31.94
CA GLY A 217 -22.77 13.45 31.43
C GLY A 217 -21.67 13.50 30.38
N ILE A 218 -21.15 14.68 29.99
CA ILE A 218 -20.03 14.77 29.04
C ILE A 218 -18.74 15.10 29.79
N TYR A 219 -17.87 14.09 29.97
CA TYR A 219 -16.51 14.29 30.45
C TYR A 219 -15.62 14.74 29.27
N PRO A 220 -14.86 15.84 29.37
CA PRO A 220 -13.84 16.16 28.38
C PRO A 220 -12.63 15.24 28.60
N TYR A 221 -12.45 14.28 27.70
CA TYR A 221 -11.33 13.31 27.76
C TYR A 221 -10.01 13.86 27.23
N GLU A 222 -10.07 15.01 26.54
CA GLU A 222 -8.96 15.60 25.79
C GLU A 222 -8.55 16.93 26.37
N THR A 223 -8.19 16.95 27.64
CA THR A 223 -7.48 18.10 28.20
C THR A 223 -5.98 17.93 27.96
N MET A 224 -5.62 17.96 26.68
CA MET A 224 -4.24 18.06 26.20
C MET A 224 -4.03 19.27 25.27
N GLN A 225 -5.00 20.17 25.19
CA GLN A 225 -4.85 21.47 24.51
C GLN A 225 -3.68 22.31 25.07
N THR A 226 -3.05 21.87 26.16
CA THR A 226 -1.97 22.61 26.81
C THR A 226 -0.70 21.82 27.09
N HIS A 227 -0.43 20.61 26.58
CA HIS A 227 0.88 19.97 26.90
C HIS A 227 2.05 20.57 26.09
N TYR A 228 1.90 20.75 24.78
CA TYR A 228 2.93 21.41 23.95
C TYR A 228 2.98 22.93 24.19
N GLU A 229 1.83 23.57 24.43
CA GLU A 229 1.79 24.98 24.84
C GLU A 229 2.32 25.18 26.28
N LEU A 230 2.12 24.23 27.22
CA LEU A 230 2.79 24.27 28.54
C LEU A 230 4.28 24.06 28.39
N ILE A 231 4.76 23.05 27.64
CA ILE A 231 6.19 22.77 27.54
C ILE A 231 6.94 23.99 27.00
N ASN A 232 6.37 24.70 26.02
CA ASN A 232 6.92 25.95 25.52
C ASN A 232 6.83 27.11 26.53
N LYS A 233 5.82 27.13 27.42
CA LYS A 233 5.75 28.07 28.56
C LYS A 233 6.69 27.68 29.73
N ILE A 234 6.94 26.39 29.96
CA ILE A 234 7.79 25.85 31.04
C ILE A 234 9.26 26.26 30.82
N GLN A 235 9.70 26.41 29.56
CA GLN A 235 11.03 26.98 29.29
C GLN A 235 11.17 28.45 29.71
N GLN A 236 10.05 29.19 29.89
CA GLN A 236 10.04 30.57 30.37
C GLN A 236 9.92 30.70 31.90
N PHE A 237 9.50 29.65 32.61
CA PHE A 237 9.38 29.63 34.06
C PHE A 237 10.42 28.67 34.65
N LYS A 238 11.66 29.15 34.79
CA LYS A 238 12.77 28.35 35.33
C LYS A 238 12.89 28.33 36.86
N ASP A 239 12.10 29.14 37.58
CA ASP A 239 12.36 29.39 39.01
C ASP A 239 11.18 29.14 39.97
N ASP A 240 10.05 28.59 39.51
CA ASP A 240 8.98 28.15 40.42
C ASP A 240 8.86 26.62 40.44
N GLU A 241 9.32 26.02 41.54
CA GLU A 241 9.05 24.62 41.93
C GLU A 241 7.57 24.38 42.29
N ASP A 242 6.70 25.39 42.14
CA ASP A 242 5.27 25.29 42.41
C ASP A 242 4.52 24.59 41.28
N LEU A 243 4.58 23.26 41.36
CA LEU A 243 3.48 22.32 41.13
C LEU A 243 2.63 22.59 39.89
N LEU A 244 2.98 21.87 38.82
CA LEU A 244 2.03 21.41 37.81
C LEU A 244 0.80 20.81 38.50
N ALA A 245 -0.26 21.61 38.68
CA ALA A 245 -1.52 21.15 39.23
C ALA A 245 -2.23 20.29 38.17
N TYR A 246 -1.85 19.02 38.10
CA TYR A 246 -2.61 18.01 37.37
C TYR A 246 -3.95 17.83 38.07
N SER A 247 -5.00 18.42 37.49
CA SER A 247 -6.38 18.12 37.89
C SER A 247 -6.90 16.96 37.03
N GLY A 248 -7.25 15.86 37.67
CA GLY A 248 -7.64 14.64 36.99
C GLY A 248 -8.36 13.68 37.92
N MET A 249 -8.98 12.67 37.34
CA MET A 249 -9.58 11.59 38.10
C MET A 249 -8.48 10.69 38.70
N ALA A 250 -8.61 10.37 39.99
CA ALA A 250 -7.68 9.49 40.70
C ALA A 250 -8.43 8.39 41.45
N TRP A 251 -7.78 7.24 41.60
CA TRP A 251 -8.26 6.18 42.48
C TRP A 251 -7.95 6.56 43.93
N ASP A 252 -8.99 6.79 44.73
CA ASP A 252 -8.83 6.84 46.19
C ASP A 252 -9.25 5.48 46.78
N PRO A 253 -8.28 4.64 47.21
CA PRO A 253 -8.58 3.32 47.78
C PRO A 253 -9.37 3.39 49.09
N ARG A 254 -9.48 4.58 49.71
CA ARG A 254 -10.30 4.81 50.91
C ARG A 254 -11.79 4.94 50.58
N LEU A 255 -12.13 5.28 49.34
CA LEU A 255 -13.49 5.59 48.91
C LEU A 255 -14.09 4.52 47.99
N LYS A 256 -13.26 3.81 47.21
CA LYS A 256 -13.74 2.77 46.28
C LYS A 256 -12.70 1.68 46.03
N THR A 257 -13.17 0.49 45.67
CA THR A 257 -12.29 -0.61 45.27
C THR A 257 -11.64 -0.32 43.92
N TRP A 258 -10.52 -1.00 43.61
CA TRP A 258 -9.92 -0.92 42.28
C TRP A 258 -10.91 -1.30 41.18
N LYS A 259 -11.70 -2.36 41.40
CA LYS A 259 -12.68 -2.86 40.43
C LYS A 259 -13.74 -1.82 40.07
N ASP A 260 -14.22 -1.07 41.06
CA ASP A 260 -15.22 -0.02 40.83
C ASP A 260 -14.60 1.15 40.04
N PHE A 261 -13.37 1.54 40.39
CA PHE A 261 -12.64 2.58 39.67
C PHE A 261 -12.29 2.18 38.23
N GLU A 262 -11.82 0.95 38.02
CA GLU A 262 -11.52 0.38 36.71
C GLU A 262 -12.76 0.34 35.82
N SER A 263 -13.91 -0.07 36.36
CA SER A 263 -15.18 -0.03 35.62
C SER A 263 -15.59 1.39 35.21
N GLU A 264 -15.30 2.40 36.03
CA GLU A 264 -15.53 3.81 35.67
C GLU A 264 -14.57 4.26 34.55
N LEU A 265 -13.27 3.93 34.67
CA LEU A 265 -12.26 4.21 33.66
C LEU A 265 -12.58 3.55 32.31
N ASP A 266 -12.98 2.28 32.30
CA ASP A 266 -13.34 1.55 31.09
C ASP A 266 -14.53 2.19 30.37
N LYS A 267 -15.54 2.64 31.14
CA LYS A 267 -16.69 3.37 30.60
C LYS A 267 -16.24 4.68 29.94
N MET A 268 -15.39 5.44 30.62
CA MET A 268 -14.85 6.70 30.10
C MET A 268 -13.98 6.48 28.86
N PHE A 269 -13.11 5.47 28.88
CA PHE A 269 -12.25 5.15 27.75
C PHE A 269 -13.05 4.65 26.54
N LYS A 270 -14.13 3.90 26.76
CA LYS A 270 -15.07 3.53 25.70
C LYS A 270 -15.69 4.76 25.04
N GLN A 271 -16.24 5.68 25.85
CA GLN A 271 -16.80 6.94 25.35
C GLN A 271 -15.77 7.78 24.59
N TYR A 272 -14.55 7.86 25.10
CA TYR A 272 -13.44 8.52 24.43
C TYR A 272 -13.15 7.90 23.06
N LYS A 273 -13.04 6.57 22.96
CA LYS A 273 -12.81 5.89 21.68
C LYS A 273 -13.90 6.18 20.67
N ASP A 274 -15.16 6.18 21.09
CA ASP A 274 -16.29 6.46 20.22
C ASP A 274 -16.23 7.91 19.68
N LEU A 275 -15.95 8.89 20.55
CA LEU A 275 -15.76 10.29 20.15
C LEU A 275 -14.53 10.50 19.25
N TYR A 276 -13.40 9.88 19.60
CA TYR A 276 -12.16 9.92 18.81
C TYR A 276 -12.39 9.37 17.40
N ARG A 277 -13.13 8.27 17.30
CA ARG A 277 -13.51 7.67 16.03
C ARG A 277 -14.43 8.59 15.25
N GLU A 278 -15.50 9.09 15.88
CA GLU A 278 -16.48 9.95 15.23
C GLU A 278 -15.84 11.21 14.66
N ARG A 279 -15.02 11.93 15.44
CA ARG A 279 -14.36 13.16 14.96
C ARG A 279 -13.40 12.89 13.80
N THR A 280 -12.65 11.79 13.85
CA THR A 280 -11.65 11.44 12.83
C THR A 280 -12.33 11.00 11.54
N GLU A 281 -13.35 10.14 11.64
CA GLU A 281 -14.15 9.70 10.49
C GLU A 281 -14.92 10.89 9.88
N LYS A 282 -15.52 11.76 10.71
CA LYS A 282 -16.23 12.96 10.25
C LYS A 282 -15.30 13.95 9.54
N PHE A 283 -14.11 14.19 10.08
CA PHE A 283 -13.11 15.07 9.45
C PHE A 283 -12.76 14.63 8.02
N LEU A 284 -12.59 13.32 7.82
CA LEU A 284 -12.33 12.71 6.52
C LEU A 284 -13.54 12.83 5.58
N ILE A 285 -14.74 12.49 6.06
CA ILE A 285 -15.98 12.55 5.27
C ILE A 285 -16.27 13.98 4.80
N GLU A 286 -16.08 14.98 5.67
CA GLU A 286 -16.23 16.41 5.33
C GLU A 286 -15.28 16.87 4.23
N ARG A 287 -14.20 16.11 3.99
CA ARG A 287 -13.20 16.36 2.94
C ARG A 287 -13.34 15.42 1.74
N GLY A 288 -14.48 14.73 1.61
CA GLY A 288 -14.78 13.90 0.45
C GLY A 288 -14.22 12.48 0.49
N TYR A 289 -13.61 12.06 1.61
CA TYR A 289 -13.17 10.67 1.75
C TYR A 289 -14.35 9.72 1.93
N LEU A 290 -14.23 8.56 1.30
CA LEU A 290 -15.21 7.48 1.35
C LEU A 290 -14.60 6.26 2.04
N LYS A 291 -15.42 5.54 2.80
CA LYS A 291 -15.01 4.27 3.41
C LYS A 291 -15.15 3.14 2.40
N GLU A 292 -14.08 2.41 2.17
CA GLU A 292 -14.10 1.23 1.32
C GLU A 292 -14.89 0.08 1.95
N PRO A 293 -15.61 -0.71 1.14
CA PRO A 293 -16.21 -1.94 1.61
C PRO A 293 -15.13 -2.98 1.97
N GLU A 294 -15.27 -3.61 3.13
CA GLU A 294 -14.36 -4.67 3.57
C GLU A 294 -14.42 -5.88 2.63
N LYS A 295 -13.26 -6.27 2.07
CA LYS A 295 -13.12 -7.54 1.35
C LYS A 295 -12.72 -8.63 2.35
N ARG A 296 -13.69 -9.44 2.78
CA ARG A 296 -13.49 -10.47 3.81
C ARG A 296 -12.86 -11.77 3.29
N ASN A 297 -13.22 -12.19 2.08
CA ASN A 297 -12.69 -13.39 1.47
C ASN A 297 -11.56 -13.06 0.46
N LEU A 298 -10.33 -13.45 0.81
CA LEU A 298 -9.13 -13.26 0.00
C LEU A 298 -8.94 -14.36 -1.06
N ASP A 299 -9.61 -15.50 -0.94
CA ASP A 299 -9.52 -16.57 -1.95
C ASP A 299 -10.09 -16.14 -3.30
N HIS A 300 -10.94 -15.10 -3.33
CA HIS A 300 -11.39 -14.46 -4.56
C HIS A 300 -10.23 -14.03 -5.48
N PHE A 301 -9.06 -13.65 -4.93
CA PHE A 301 -7.88 -13.30 -5.72
C PHE A 301 -7.21 -14.55 -6.30
N LYS A 302 -7.19 -15.67 -5.56
CA LYS A 302 -6.70 -16.95 -6.10
C LYS A 302 -7.60 -17.46 -7.21
N TRP A 303 -8.92 -17.34 -7.03
CA TRP A 303 -9.89 -17.67 -8.08
C TRP A 303 -9.66 -16.84 -9.34
N LEU A 304 -9.33 -15.55 -9.18
CA LEU A 304 -8.98 -14.68 -10.29
C LEU A 304 -7.71 -15.15 -11.02
N VAL A 305 -6.66 -15.55 -10.30
CA VAL A 305 -5.43 -16.11 -10.91
C VAL A 305 -5.72 -17.40 -11.68
N HIS A 306 -6.43 -18.36 -11.07
CA HIS A 306 -6.85 -19.60 -11.74
C HIS A 306 -7.64 -19.31 -13.03
N TYR A 307 -8.54 -18.33 -12.96
CA TYR A 307 -9.41 -17.97 -14.07
C TYR A 307 -8.68 -17.27 -15.23
N LEU A 308 -7.78 -16.32 -14.92
CA LEU A 308 -7.10 -15.51 -15.93
C LEU A 308 -5.87 -16.20 -16.53
N ILE A 309 -5.04 -16.78 -15.67
CA ILE A 309 -3.71 -17.26 -16.03
C ILE A 309 -3.78 -18.74 -16.41
N GLN A 310 -4.30 -19.56 -15.49
CA GLN A 310 -4.39 -21.01 -15.66
C GLN A 310 -5.61 -21.44 -16.47
N ARG A 311 -6.47 -20.50 -16.84
CA ARG A 311 -7.66 -20.68 -17.69
C ARG A 311 -8.67 -21.68 -17.17
N TRP A 312 -8.76 -21.85 -15.85
CA TRP A 312 -9.80 -22.68 -15.25
C TRP A 312 -11.19 -22.08 -15.50
N THR A 313 -12.16 -22.95 -15.74
CA THR A 313 -13.57 -22.61 -15.79
C THR A 313 -14.11 -22.28 -14.40
N LEU A 314 -15.25 -21.57 -14.34
CA LEU A 314 -15.92 -21.27 -13.07
C LEU A 314 -16.25 -22.55 -12.29
N ARG A 315 -16.60 -23.62 -13.01
CA ARG A 315 -16.90 -24.94 -12.45
C ARG A 315 -15.67 -25.60 -11.84
N GLU A 316 -14.54 -25.62 -12.54
CA GLU A 316 -13.30 -26.21 -12.01
C GLU A 316 -12.84 -25.51 -10.73
N ILE A 317 -12.97 -24.17 -10.67
CA ILE A 317 -12.67 -23.40 -9.47
C ILE A 317 -13.67 -23.75 -8.35
N ALA A 318 -14.97 -23.76 -8.65
CA ALA A 318 -16.01 -24.11 -7.68
C ALA A 318 -15.79 -25.52 -7.08
N ASP A 319 -15.53 -26.52 -7.93
CA ASP A 319 -15.30 -27.90 -7.52
C ASP A 319 -14.04 -28.03 -6.65
N PHE A 320 -12.92 -27.40 -7.05
CA PHE A 320 -11.66 -27.44 -6.30
C PHE A 320 -11.78 -26.82 -4.90
N TYR A 321 -12.40 -25.63 -4.80
CA TYR A 321 -12.53 -24.95 -3.51
C TYR A 321 -13.61 -25.57 -2.62
N SER A 322 -14.65 -26.17 -3.20
CA SER A 322 -15.65 -26.92 -2.43
C SER A 322 -15.05 -28.14 -1.73
N GLN A 323 -14.13 -28.84 -2.39
CA GLN A 323 -13.44 -30.01 -1.83
C GLN A 323 -12.44 -29.64 -0.73
N ASN A 324 -11.74 -28.52 -0.87
CA ASN A 324 -10.67 -28.13 0.06
C ASN A 324 -11.17 -27.41 1.33
N VAL A 325 -12.28 -26.66 1.23
CA VAL A 325 -12.79 -25.85 2.36
C VAL A 325 -13.90 -26.58 3.13
N GLY A 326 -14.51 -27.62 2.55
CA GLY A 326 -15.62 -28.35 3.17
C GLY A 326 -16.95 -27.59 3.17
N GLU A 327 -17.02 -26.47 2.46
CA GLU A 327 -18.23 -25.68 2.20
C GLU A 327 -18.53 -25.70 0.70
N GLU A 328 -19.80 -25.86 0.32
CA GLU A 328 -20.19 -25.89 -1.10
C GLU A 328 -20.08 -24.48 -1.72
N VAL A 329 -19.19 -24.33 -2.70
CA VAL A 329 -18.98 -23.10 -3.45
C VAL A 329 -19.62 -23.26 -4.83
N HIS A 330 -20.63 -22.45 -5.14
CA HIS A 330 -21.29 -22.47 -6.44
C HIS A 330 -20.60 -21.57 -7.48
N GLU A 331 -20.77 -21.88 -8.78
CA GLU A 331 -20.21 -21.11 -9.90
C GLU A 331 -20.60 -19.63 -9.88
N ASP A 332 -21.83 -19.30 -9.47
CA ASP A 332 -22.30 -17.91 -9.35
C ASP A 332 -21.52 -17.13 -8.28
N THR A 333 -21.20 -17.78 -7.16
CA THR A 333 -20.37 -17.21 -6.09
C THR A 333 -18.96 -16.94 -6.61
N VAL A 334 -18.39 -17.91 -7.34
CA VAL A 334 -17.08 -17.75 -7.99
C VAL A 334 -17.11 -16.59 -8.98
N SER A 335 -18.12 -16.51 -9.83
CA SER A 335 -18.28 -15.42 -10.81
C SER A 335 -18.32 -14.04 -10.16
N HIS A 336 -19.11 -13.87 -9.08
CA HIS A 336 -19.18 -12.62 -8.34
C HIS A 336 -17.86 -12.31 -7.61
N GLY A 337 -17.22 -13.32 -7.02
CA GLY A 337 -15.92 -13.21 -6.36
C GLY A 337 -14.85 -12.69 -7.31
N ILE A 338 -14.72 -13.32 -8.49
CA ILE A 338 -13.80 -12.97 -9.57
C ILE A 338 -14.06 -11.56 -10.09
N LYS A 339 -15.31 -11.21 -10.43
CA LYS A 339 -15.66 -9.85 -10.89
C LYS A 339 -15.28 -8.78 -9.88
N SER A 340 -15.56 -9.05 -8.60
CA SER A 340 -15.23 -8.12 -7.54
C SER A 340 -13.72 -7.99 -7.31
N ALA A 341 -12.96 -9.08 -7.43
CA ALA A 341 -11.50 -9.05 -7.33
C ALA A 341 -10.87 -8.33 -8.53
N ALA A 342 -11.32 -8.64 -9.76
CA ALA A 342 -10.82 -8.03 -11.00
C ALA A 342 -10.92 -6.50 -10.98
N ARG A 343 -12.04 -5.95 -10.49
CA ARG A 343 -12.22 -4.50 -10.34
C ARG A 343 -11.19 -3.86 -9.39
N LEU A 344 -10.83 -4.54 -8.29
CA LEU A 344 -9.85 -4.02 -7.34
C LEU A 344 -8.43 -4.01 -7.90
N VAL A 345 -8.16 -4.86 -8.89
CA VAL A 345 -6.84 -4.98 -9.53
C VAL A 345 -6.83 -4.42 -10.94
N LEU A 346 -7.79 -3.56 -11.30
CA LEU A 346 -7.82 -2.83 -12.56
C LEU A 346 -7.90 -3.74 -13.82
N ILE A 347 -8.50 -4.92 -13.71
CA ILE A 347 -8.72 -5.85 -14.83
C ILE A 347 -10.16 -5.73 -15.36
N ASP A 348 -10.31 -5.62 -16.69
CA ASP A 348 -11.59 -5.68 -17.38
C ASP A 348 -11.86 -7.07 -17.97
N LEU A 349 -12.73 -7.82 -17.30
CA LEU A 349 -13.14 -9.16 -17.73
C LEU A 349 -13.96 -9.18 -19.04
N ARG A 350 -14.48 -8.04 -19.52
CA ARG A 350 -15.27 -7.99 -20.77
C ARG A 350 -14.40 -8.00 -22.01
N LYS A 351 -13.26 -7.32 -22.00
CA LYS A 351 -12.29 -7.31 -23.11
C LYS A 351 -11.74 -8.70 -23.42
N ARG A 352 -11.75 -9.62 -22.46
CA ARG A 352 -11.45 -11.04 -22.68
C ARG A 352 -12.39 -11.70 -23.70
N LYS A 353 -13.71 -11.45 -23.62
CA LYS A 353 -14.69 -12.08 -24.52
C LYS A 353 -14.52 -11.65 -25.98
N SER A 354 -14.00 -10.46 -26.25
CA SER A 354 -13.69 -10.03 -27.62
C SER A 354 -12.45 -10.68 -28.20
N ILE A 355 -11.52 -11.15 -27.35
CA ILE A 355 -10.29 -11.83 -27.78
C ILE A 355 -10.54 -13.31 -28.04
N GLU A 356 -11.40 -13.97 -27.25
CA GLU A 356 -11.77 -15.39 -27.48
C GLU A 356 -12.66 -15.60 -28.73
N ASN A 357 -13.23 -14.53 -29.30
CA ASN A 357 -14.09 -14.56 -30.49
C ASN A 357 -13.39 -14.09 -31.78
N ASN A 358 -12.10 -13.77 -31.72
CA ASN A 358 -11.23 -13.47 -32.88
C ASN A 358 -10.10 -14.51 -32.92
#